data_AF-A0AAU1CT99-F1
#
_entry.id   AF-A0AAU1CT99-F1
#
_cell.length_a   1.000
_cell.length_b   1.000
_cell.length_c   1.000
_cell.angle_alpha   90.00
_cell.angle_beta   90.00
_cell.angle_gamma   90.00
#
_symmetry.space_group_name_H-M   'P 1'
#
loop_
_entity.id
_entity.type
_entity.pdbx_description
1 polymer ?
#
loop_
_entity_poly.entity_id
_entity_poly.type
_entity_poly.pdbx_seq_one_letter_code
_entity_poly.pdbx_strand_id
1 'polypeptide(L)'
;MNEVTKDSVRSGSGGPLAGLDYDTSGLALTDICRSIAEVVRVGPSHPRRVRVALGAASVEVEWEEGETPPGPRATAAPPREEDEEALDGFRECAPLVGTFYAAPSPGSPPFVQVGDHVEAGQQLGIIEAMKLMNPLEATRPGRIVEVLVQDGEPVEYGQPLVLLDPEAFTGTDKED
;
A
#
# COMPACT_ATOMS: atom_id res chain seq x y z
N MET A 1 15.84 -63.57 -34.51
CA MET A 1 14.71 -62.86 -35.13
C MET A 1 14.81 -61.41 -34.67
N ASN A 2 15.26 -60.50 -35.53
CA ASN A 2 14.63 -59.20 -35.77
C ASN A 2 15.48 -58.38 -36.74
N GLU A 3 14.76 -57.78 -37.67
CA GLU A 3 15.21 -57.22 -38.94
C GLU A 3 16.00 -55.92 -38.80
N VAL A 4 16.93 -55.78 -39.74
CA VAL A 4 17.38 -54.50 -40.28
C VAL A 4 16.38 -54.11 -41.37
N THR A 5 15.83 -52.90 -41.35
CA THR A 5 15.54 -52.17 -42.60
C THR A 5 15.79 -50.69 -42.43
N LYS A 6 16.48 -50.18 -43.43
CA LYS A 6 17.16 -48.90 -43.61
C LYS A 6 16.27 -48.02 -44.49
N ASP A 7 16.69 -46.76 -44.63
CA ASP A 7 16.26 -45.73 -45.60
C ASP A 7 15.08 -44.84 -45.17
N SER A 8 15.12 -43.51 -45.34
CA SER A 8 15.99 -42.72 -46.22
C SER A 8 16.13 -41.27 -45.74
N VAL A 9 17.31 -40.71 -45.97
CA VAL A 9 17.71 -39.32 -45.72
C VAL A 9 17.56 -38.51 -47.00
N ARG A 10 16.93 -37.33 -46.91
CA ARG A 10 17.11 -36.13 -47.77
C ARG A 10 16.58 -34.94 -46.97
N SER A 11 17.08 -33.71 -47.01
CA SER A 11 18.26 -33.07 -47.61
C SER A 11 18.20 -31.60 -47.16
N GLY A 12 19.36 -30.92 -47.07
CA GLY A 12 19.47 -29.44 -47.05
C GLY A 12 19.58 -28.84 -45.65
N SER A 13 20.78 -28.61 -45.09
CA SER A 13 21.73 -27.52 -45.38
C SER A 13 21.23 -26.14 -44.90
N GLY A 14 21.86 -25.57 -43.86
CA GLY A 14 21.64 -24.18 -43.50
C GLY A 14 22.17 -23.72 -42.15
N GLY A 15 23.50 -23.62 -42.01
CA GLY A 15 24.14 -22.55 -41.23
C GLY A 15 24.31 -22.74 -39.70
N PRO A 16 25.43 -22.25 -39.14
CA PRO A 16 25.76 -22.44 -37.74
C PRO A 16 25.16 -21.29 -36.92
N LEU A 17 24.20 -21.58 -36.05
CA LEU A 17 23.97 -20.73 -34.90
C LEU A 17 24.42 -21.52 -33.69
N ALA A 18 25.61 -21.12 -33.23
CA ALA A 18 26.15 -21.47 -31.94
C ALA A 18 25.00 -21.51 -30.93
N GLY A 19 24.76 -22.70 -30.40
CA GLY A 19 23.89 -22.89 -29.25
C GLY A 19 24.55 -22.14 -28.12
N LEU A 20 24.10 -20.91 -27.91
CA LEU A 20 24.31 -20.12 -26.71
C LEU A 20 23.71 -20.94 -25.58
N ASP A 21 24.59 -21.73 -24.99
CA ASP A 21 24.67 -22.05 -23.59
C ASP A 21 23.88 -21.03 -22.76
N TYR A 22 22.87 -21.58 -22.10
CA TYR A 22 21.99 -20.97 -21.14
C TYR A 22 22.75 -20.08 -20.15
N ASP A 23 22.67 -18.76 -20.29
CA ASP A 23 22.62 -17.85 -19.14
C ASP A 23 22.12 -16.44 -19.52
N THR A 24 20.91 -16.33 -20.07
CA THR A 24 20.21 -15.03 -20.23
C THR A 24 18.92 -14.94 -19.42
N SER A 25 18.52 -16.02 -18.73
CA SER A 25 17.32 -16.07 -17.90
C SER A 25 17.45 -15.30 -16.58
N GLY A 26 18.67 -15.14 -16.04
CA GLY A 26 18.90 -14.37 -14.80
C GLY A 26 18.88 -12.86 -15.00
N LEU A 27 19.50 -12.37 -16.08
CA LEU A 27 19.53 -10.94 -16.43
C LEU A 27 18.16 -10.46 -16.93
N ALA A 28 17.48 -11.24 -17.78
CA ALA A 28 16.15 -10.87 -18.31
C ALA A 28 15.08 -10.77 -17.21
N LEU A 29 15.09 -11.67 -16.21
CA LEU A 29 14.15 -11.62 -15.09
C LEU A 29 14.41 -10.39 -14.21
N THR A 30 15.67 -10.08 -13.92
CA THR A 30 16.03 -8.94 -13.08
C THR A 30 15.60 -7.61 -13.71
N ASP A 31 15.79 -7.46 -15.02
CA ASP A 31 15.38 -6.26 -15.75
C ASP A 31 13.85 -6.17 -15.88
N ILE A 32 13.14 -7.29 -16.07
CA ILE A 32 11.67 -7.32 -16.07
C ILE A 32 11.12 -6.99 -14.68
N CYS A 33 11.67 -7.56 -13.61
CA CYS A 33 11.29 -7.23 -12.24
C CYS A 33 11.56 -5.75 -11.91
N ARG A 34 12.67 -5.17 -12.39
CA ARG A 34 12.97 -3.74 -12.22
C ARG A 34 11.97 -2.87 -12.97
N SER A 35 11.66 -3.21 -14.22
CA SER A 35 10.72 -2.48 -15.06
C SER A 35 9.30 -2.54 -14.50
N ILE A 36 8.86 -3.69 -14.00
CA ILE A 36 7.57 -3.82 -13.29
C ILE A 36 7.57 -2.99 -12.02
N ALA A 37 8.65 -3.02 -11.22
CA ALA A 37 8.74 -2.20 -10.01
C ALA A 37 8.69 -0.69 -10.30
N GLU A 38 9.19 -0.26 -11.47
CA GLU A 38 9.08 1.12 -11.93
C GLU A 38 7.67 1.46 -12.40
N VAL A 39 7.03 0.58 -13.19
CA VAL A 39 5.62 0.73 -13.59
C VAL A 39 4.70 0.80 -12.38
N VAL A 40 4.91 -0.08 -11.39
CA VAL A 40 4.21 -0.09 -10.09
C VAL A 40 4.43 1.22 -9.32
N ARG A 41 5.63 1.82 -9.39
CA ARG A 41 5.96 3.07 -8.69
C ARG A 41 5.44 4.34 -9.37
N VAL A 42 5.34 4.35 -10.70
CA VAL A 42 4.92 5.53 -11.48
C VAL A 42 3.40 5.57 -11.68
N GLY A 43 2.70 4.46 -11.44
CA GLY A 43 1.26 4.42 -11.59
C GLY A 43 0.51 5.28 -10.57
N PRO A 44 -0.75 5.65 -10.88
CA PRO A 44 -1.51 6.65 -10.14
C PRO A 44 -2.00 6.17 -8.76
N SER A 45 -1.94 4.86 -8.48
CA SER A 45 -2.51 4.23 -7.28
C SER A 45 -1.83 2.89 -6.99
N HIS A 46 -2.22 2.14 -5.96
CA HIS A 46 -1.66 0.79 -5.74
C HIS A 46 -2.25 -0.20 -6.76
N PRO A 47 -1.42 -0.95 -7.52
CA PRO A 47 -1.92 -1.89 -8.52
C PRO A 47 -2.63 -3.05 -7.84
N ARG A 48 -3.86 -3.33 -8.26
CA ARG A 48 -4.67 -4.42 -7.72
C ARG A 48 -4.14 -5.79 -8.10
N ARG A 49 -3.55 -5.89 -9.29
CA ARG A 49 -3.06 -7.17 -9.81
C ARG A 49 -1.90 -6.94 -10.77
N VAL A 50 -0.82 -7.65 -10.52
CA VAL A 50 0.35 -7.70 -11.39
C VAL A 50 0.57 -9.15 -11.81
N ARG A 51 0.47 -9.44 -13.10
CA ARG A 51 0.80 -10.76 -13.69
C ARG A 51 2.00 -10.62 -14.60
N VAL A 52 2.93 -11.57 -14.50
CA VAL A 52 4.21 -11.56 -15.22
C VAL A 52 4.46 -12.94 -15.81
N ALA A 53 4.66 -13.01 -17.13
CA ALA A 53 5.11 -14.21 -17.82
C ALA A 53 6.42 -13.92 -18.60
N LEU A 54 7.25 -14.92 -18.87
CA LEU A 54 8.52 -14.76 -19.59
C LEU A 54 8.70 -15.79 -20.72
N GLY A 55 9.10 -15.33 -21.92
CA GLY A 55 9.06 -16.05 -23.20
C GLY A 55 7.89 -15.59 -24.06
N ALA A 56 6.79 -16.33 -24.05
CA ALA A 56 5.43 -15.83 -24.31
C ALA A 56 5.04 -14.76 -23.26
N ALA A 57 5.82 -13.70 -23.16
CA ALA A 57 5.89 -12.82 -22.01
C ALA A 57 4.86 -11.70 -22.13
N SER A 58 3.83 -11.73 -21.28
CA SER A 58 2.95 -10.58 -21.05
C SER A 58 3.11 -10.09 -19.61
N VAL A 59 3.09 -8.76 -19.47
CA VAL A 59 2.95 -8.08 -18.19
C VAL A 59 1.60 -7.38 -18.23
N GLU A 60 0.69 -7.85 -17.40
CA GLU A 60 -0.64 -7.25 -17.24
C GLU A 60 -0.70 -6.63 -15.86
N VAL A 61 -0.92 -5.32 -15.84
CA VAL A 61 -1.06 -4.54 -14.61
C VAL A 61 -2.44 -3.91 -14.62
N GLU A 62 -3.26 -4.31 -13.65
CA GLU A 62 -4.61 -3.82 -13.45
C GLU A 62 -4.59 -2.80 -12.30
N TRP A 63 -4.97 -1.58 -12.62
CA TRP A 63 -5.07 -0.45 -11.69
C TRP A 63 -6.55 -0.16 -11.47
N GLU A 64 -6.95 0.30 -10.29
CA GLU A 64 -8.30 0.82 -10.14
C GLU A 64 -8.44 2.11 -10.96
N GLU A 65 -9.19 2.02 -12.06
CA GLU A 65 -9.84 3.19 -12.63
C GLU A 65 -10.88 3.64 -11.62
N GLY A 66 -10.68 4.82 -11.04
CA GLY A 66 -11.60 5.43 -10.09
C GLY A 66 -12.99 5.45 -10.71
N GLU A 67 -13.87 4.59 -10.22
CA GLU A 67 -15.25 4.55 -10.62
C GLU A 67 -15.91 5.85 -10.15
N THR A 68 -16.17 6.76 -11.09
CA THR A 68 -17.09 7.87 -10.88
C THR A 68 -18.51 7.35 -11.07
N PRO A 69 -19.39 7.33 -10.07
CA PRO A 69 -20.81 7.18 -10.31
C PRO A 69 -21.43 8.57 -10.52
N PRO A 70 -22.08 8.87 -11.66
CA PRO A 70 -22.99 10.00 -11.72
C PRO A 70 -24.34 9.56 -11.15
N GLY A 71 -24.66 10.00 -9.93
CA GLY A 71 -25.96 9.80 -9.29
C GLY A 71 -26.35 11.01 -8.44
N PRO A 72 -27.61 11.50 -8.49
CA PRO A 72 -27.92 12.90 -8.26
C PRO A 72 -28.00 13.30 -6.78
N ARG A 73 -27.25 14.36 -6.47
CA ARG A 73 -27.51 15.46 -5.53
C ARG A 73 -28.53 15.20 -4.39
N ALA A 74 -27.99 14.98 -3.19
CA ALA A 74 -28.59 15.48 -1.95
C ALA A 74 -27.62 16.50 -1.33
N THR A 75 -28.13 17.70 -1.07
CA THR A 75 -27.42 18.85 -0.51
C THR A 75 -26.87 18.55 0.89
N ALA A 76 -25.55 18.53 1.07
CA ALA A 76 -24.91 18.74 2.37
C ALA A 76 -23.48 19.25 2.18
N ALA A 77 -23.27 20.51 2.61
CA ALA A 77 -22.03 21.26 2.88
C ALA A 77 -20.91 21.29 1.80
N PRO A 78 -20.24 22.44 1.59
CA PRO A 78 -19.07 22.48 0.73
C PRO A 78 -17.99 21.54 1.29
N PRO A 79 -17.20 20.87 0.43
CA PRO A 79 -15.96 20.27 0.91
C PRO A 79 -15.16 21.42 1.50
N ARG A 80 -14.90 21.35 2.80
CA ARG A 80 -13.83 22.13 3.37
C ARG A 80 -12.56 21.58 2.72
N GLU A 81 -12.07 22.32 1.74
CA GLU A 81 -10.65 22.40 1.45
C GLU A 81 -10.01 22.94 2.74
N GLU A 82 -9.78 22.06 3.70
CA GLU A 82 -8.91 22.35 4.83
C GLU A 82 -7.50 22.27 4.26
N ASP A 83 -6.85 23.45 4.26
CA ASP A 83 -5.48 23.66 3.84
C ASP A 83 -4.61 22.44 4.14
N GLU A 84 -4.06 21.84 3.09
CA GLU A 84 -2.82 21.08 3.18
C GLU A 84 -1.68 22.05 3.49
N GLU A 85 -1.74 22.72 4.64
CA GLU A 85 -0.51 23.01 5.36
C GLU A 85 0.07 21.63 5.66
N ALA A 86 1.03 21.22 4.83
CA ALA A 86 1.86 20.07 5.09
C ALA A 86 2.62 20.34 6.40
N LEU A 87 1.93 20.16 7.53
CA LEU A 87 2.57 19.95 8.81
C LEU A 87 3.50 18.76 8.55
N ASP A 88 4.80 18.97 8.71
CA ASP A 88 5.89 18.00 8.56
C ASP A 88 5.81 16.90 9.65
N GLY A 89 4.62 16.34 9.87
CA GLY A 89 4.30 15.33 10.86
C GLY A 89 4.11 13.95 10.23
N PHE A 90 4.27 12.92 11.06
CA PHE A 90 4.02 11.54 10.70
C PHE A 90 2.53 11.22 10.78
N ARG A 91 1.97 10.60 9.75
CA ARG A 91 0.54 10.24 9.71
C ARG A 91 0.37 8.75 10.02
N GLU A 92 -0.39 8.44 11.05
CA GLU A 92 -0.89 7.08 11.28
C GLU A 92 -2.15 6.89 10.44
N CYS A 93 -2.07 5.97 9.48
CA CYS A 93 -3.14 5.70 8.52
C CYS A 93 -3.94 4.45 8.91
N ALA A 94 -5.17 4.36 8.42
CA ALA A 94 -6.01 3.19 8.58
C ALA A 94 -5.41 1.96 7.88
N PRO A 95 -5.05 0.88 8.60
CA PRO A 95 -4.53 -0.36 8.01
C PRO A 95 -5.60 -1.19 7.30
N LEU A 96 -6.88 -0.82 7.42
CA LEU A 96 -8.03 -1.54 6.90
C LEU A 96 -9.25 -0.62 6.77
N VAL A 97 -10.23 -1.05 5.96
CA VAL A 97 -11.52 -0.35 5.80
C VAL A 97 -12.44 -0.70 6.96
N GLY A 98 -13.07 0.29 7.57
CA GLY A 98 -13.95 0.07 8.72
C GLY A 98 -14.56 1.35 9.28
N THR A 99 -14.91 1.33 10.56
CA THR A 99 -15.39 2.50 11.30
C THR A 99 -14.37 2.84 12.39
N PHE A 100 -13.93 4.09 12.45
CA PHE A 100 -13.00 4.56 13.47
C PHE A 100 -13.72 4.88 14.78
N TYR A 101 -13.14 4.48 15.90
CA TYR A 101 -13.57 4.85 17.25
C TYR A 101 -12.40 5.37 18.06
N ALA A 102 -12.59 6.55 18.65
CA ALA A 102 -11.58 7.21 19.47
C ALA A 102 -11.53 6.65 20.91
N ALA A 103 -12.55 5.91 21.33
CA ALA A 103 -12.72 5.40 22.70
C ALA A 103 -13.04 3.88 22.73
N PRO A 104 -12.77 3.17 23.83
CA PRO A 104 -13.04 1.73 23.95
C PRO A 104 -14.53 1.39 24.03
N SER A 105 -15.38 2.37 24.39
CA SER A 105 -16.84 2.22 24.41
C SER A 105 -17.52 3.59 24.37
N PRO A 106 -18.80 3.66 23.95
CA PRO A 106 -19.54 4.91 23.91
C PRO A 106 -19.57 5.63 25.27
N GLY A 107 -19.16 6.90 25.29
CA GLY A 107 -19.13 7.72 26.50
C GLY A 107 -17.90 7.51 27.40
N SER A 108 -16.99 6.59 27.05
CA SER A 108 -15.68 6.51 27.71
C SER A 108 -14.73 7.59 27.17
N PRO A 109 -13.68 7.97 27.94
CA PRO A 109 -12.64 8.84 27.43
C PRO A 109 -11.95 8.26 26.20
N PRO A 110 -11.46 9.11 25.28
CA PRO A 110 -10.69 8.64 24.14
C PRO A 110 -9.36 8.03 24.61
N PHE A 111 -8.77 7.16 23.78
CA PHE A 111 -7.46 6.56 24.04
C PHE A 111 -6.35 7.61 24.12
N VAL A 112 -6.46 8.66 23.30
CA VAL A 112 -5.50 9.77 23.20
C VAL A 112 -6.23 11.09 22.91
N GLN A 113 -5.58 12.21 23.24
CA GLN A 113 -6.02 13.57 22.97
C GLN A 113 -4.90 14.39 22.32
N VAL A 114 -5.27 15.49 21.66
CA VAL A 114 -4.30 16.43 21.10
C VAL A 114 -3.38 16.95 22.19
N GLY A 115 -2.09 16.86 21.95
CA GLY A 115 -1.02 17.24 22.86
C GLY A 115 -0.44 16.09 23.68
N ASP A 116 -1.06 14.91 23.68
CA ASP A 116 -0.56 13.73 24.38
C ASP A 116 0.72 13.20 23.74
N HIS A 117 1.61 12.66 24.56
CA HIS A 117 2.77 11.89 24.10
C HIS A 117 2.39 10.41 23.99
N VAL A 118 2.82 9.77 22.91
CA VAL A 118 2.57 8.35 22.65
C VAL A 118 3.87 7.61 22.38
N GLU A 119 3.91 6.34 22.80
CA GLU A 119 5.01 5.42 22.49
C GLU A 119 4.65 4.51 21.30
N ALA A 120 5.66 3.91 20.67
CA ALA A 120 5.40 2.87 19.65
C ALA A 120 4.64 1.68 20.27
N GLY A 121 3.58 1.23 19.60
CA GLY A 121 2.67 0.20 20.07
C GLY A 121 1.55 0.72 20.99
N GLN A 122 1.56 2.01 21.36
CA GLN A 122 0.47 2.58 22.15
C GLN A 122 -0.80 2.67 21.30
N GLN A 123 -1.91 2.21 21.86
CA GLN A 123 -3.21 2.26 21.19
C GLN A 123 -3.71 3.71 21.07
N LEU A 124 -4.05 4.10 19.85
CA LEU A 124 -4.57 5.42 19.47
C LEU A 124 -6.09 5.41 19.26
N GLY A 125 -6.64 4.26 18.90
CA GLY A 125 -8.04 4.11 18.55
C GLY A 125 -8.41 2.66 18.24
N ILE A 126 -9.61 2.48 17.70
CA ILE A 126 -10.10 1.20 17.19
C ILE A 126 -10.62 1.42 15.77
N ILE A 127 -10.38 0.46 14.89
CA ILE A 127 -11.10 0.36 13.62
C ILE A 127 -11.95 -0.90 13.66
N GLU A 128 -13.27 -0.71 13.66
CA GLU A 128 -14.22 -1.81 13.55
C GLU A 128 -14.32 -2.25 12.09
N ALA A 129 -13.97 -3.52 11.83
CA ALA A 129 -14.21 -4.13 10.53
C ALA A 129 -14.76 -5.54 10.69
N MET A 130 -15.87 -5.82 10.01
CA MET A 130 -16.55 -7.11 10.07
C MET A 130 -16.82 -7.59 11.52
N LYS A 131 -17.23 -6.68 12.41
CA LYS A 131 -17.46 -6.90 13.85
C LYS A 131 -16.20 -7.21 14.68
N LEU A 132 -15.01 -7.03 14.12
CA LEU A 132 -13.75 -7.13 14.85
C LEU A 132 -13.26 -5.73 15.21
N MET A 133 -12.93 -5.54 16.49
CA MET A 133 -12.39 -4.30 17.03
C MET A 133 -10.87 -4.35 16.91
N ASN A 134 -10.32 -3.81 15.83
CA ASN A 134 -8.89 -3.86 15.55
C ASN A 134 -8.22 -2.63 16.16
N PRO A 135 -7.24 -2.79 17.07
CA PRO A 135 -6.54 -1.65 17.64
C PRO A 135 -5.78 -0.90 16.54
N LEU A 136 -5.88 0.43 16.54
CA LEU A 136 -4.96 1.30 15.84
C LEU A 136 -3.83 1.64 16.82
N GLU A 137 -2.59 1.32 16.47
CA GLU A 137 -1.42 1.54 17.32
C GLU A 137 -0.46 2.54 16.67
N ALA A 138 0.23 3.33 17.48
CA ALA A 138 1.30 4.20 16.99
C ALA A 138 2.47 3.35 16.51
N THR A 139 2.93 3.59 15.29
CA THR A 139 4.09 2.91 14.70
C THR A 139 5.40 3.43 15.29
N ARG A 140 5.39 4.65 15.84
CA ARG A 140 6.56 5.34 16.40
C ARG A 140 6.18 6.26 17.55
N PRO A 141 7.13 6.61 18.44
CA PRO A 141 6.86 7.63 19.45
C PRO A 141 6.67 9.00 18.81
N GLY A 142 5.88 9.84 19.48
CA GLY A 142 5.62 11.21 19.04
C GLY A 142 4.56 11.90 19.90
N ARG A 143 4.19 13.12 19.52
CA ARG A 143 3.10 13.87 20.15
C ARG A 143 1.90 13.98 19.22
N ILE A 144 0.70 13.76 19.74
CA ILE A 144 -0.54 13.91 18.97
C ILE A 144 -0.71 15.39 18.61
N VAL A 145 -0.60 15.70 17.33
CA VAL A 145 -0.87 17.04 16.80
C VAL A 145 -2.36 17.19 16.52
N GLU A 146 -2.95 16.17 15.90
CA GLU A 146 -4.34 16.21 15.47
C GLU A 146 -4.91 14.81 15.29
N VAL A 147 -6.21 14.66 15.54
CA VAL A 147 -7.00 13.49 15.16
C VAL A 147 -7.87 13.91 13.99
N LEU A 148 -7.59 13.36 12.81
CA LEU A 148 -8.09 13.81 11.51
C LEU A 148 -9.48 13.24 11.15
N VAL A 149 -10.02 12.36 12.00
CA VAL A 149 -11.27 11.63 11.77
C VAL A 149 -12.12 11.65 13.04
N GLN A 150 -13.43 11.79 12.89
CA GLN A 150 -14.35 11.85 14.03
C GLN A 150 -14.72 10.44 14.55
N ASP A 151 -15.14 10.37 15.81
CA ASP A 151 -15.63 9.12 16.40
C ASP A 151 -16.87 8.60 15.67
N GLY A 152 -16.82 7.33 15.25
CA GLY A 152 -17.89 6.66 14.51
C GLY A 152 -17.89 6.92 13.00
N GLU A 153 -16.88 7.60 12.45
CA GLU A 153 -16.78 7.82 11.00
C GLU A 153 -16.24 6.60 10.23
N PRO A 154 -16.75 6.35 9.01
CA PRO A 154 -16.17 5.35 8.12
C PRO A 154 -14.79 5.78 7.63
N VAL A 155 -13.88 4.83 7.54
CA VAL A 155 -12.50 5.05 7.08
C VAL A 155 -12.09 4.04 6.01
N GLU A 156 -11.26 4.49 5.09
CA GLU A 156 -10.72 3.70 3.98
C GLU A 156 -9.26 3.29 4.21
N TYR A 157 -8.81 2.25 3.52
CA TYR A 157 -7.41 1.81 3.62
C TYR A 157 -6.44 2.93 3.22
N GLY A 158 -5.47 3.21 4.09
CA GLY A 158 -4.46 4.24 3.86
C GLY A 158 -4.93 5.66 4.20
N GLN A 159 -6.19 5.87 4.59
CA GLN A 159 -6.69 7.16 5.04
C GLN A 159 -5.94 7.62 6.31
N PRO A 160 -5.36 8.83 6.33
CA PRO A 160 -4.77 9.40 7.53
C PRO A 160 -5.80 9.56 8.66
N LEU A 161 -5.47 9.08 9.87
CA LEU A 161 -6.36 9.14 11.03
C LEU A 161 -5.79 10.05 12.13
N VAL A 162 -4.48 10.01 12.34
CA VAL A 162 -3.81 10.77 13.40
C VAL A 162 -2.52 11.38 12.86
N LEU A 163 -2.27 12.64 13.18
CA LEU A 163 -1.01 13.33 12.90
C LEU A 163 -0.15 13.36 14.16
N LEU A 164 1.09 12.90 14.03
CA LEU A 164 2.11 12.86 15.06
C LEU A 164 3.27 13.81 14.73
N ASP A 165 3.74 14.55 15.72
CA ASP A 165 5.01 15.26 15.66
C ASP A 165 6.12 14.36 16.26
N PRO A 166 7.09 13.89 15.45
CA PRO A 166 8.18 13.06 15.93
C PRO A 166 9.25 13.83 16.72
N GLU A 167 9.37 15.15 16.56
CA GLU A 167 10.40 15.95 17.23
C GLU A 167 10.07 16.21 18.70
N ALA A 168 8.79 16.12 19.08
CA ALA A 168 8.35 16.31 20.46
C ALA A 168 8.92 15.26 21.45
N PHE A 169 9.43 14.12 20.97
CA PHE A 169 10.09 13.13 21.84
C PHE A 169 11.58 13.44 22.10
N THR A 170 12.16 14.49 21.49
CA THR A 170 13.53 14.89 21.85
C THR A 170 13.48 15.49 23.24
N GLY A 171 13.90 14.70 24.24
CA GLY A 171 14.10 15.15 25.61
C GLY A 171 15.12 16.28 25.67
N THR A 172 14.67 17.51 25.44
CA THR A 172 15.29 18.69 26.03
C THR A 172 14.60 18.98 27.34
N ASP A 173 14.85 18.11 28.32
CA ASP A 173 15.14 18.60 29.67
C ASP A 173 16.42 19.43 29.57
N LYS A 174 16.28 20.68 29.11
CA LYS A 174 17.32 21.68 29.27
C LYS A 174 17.15 22.20 30.69
N GLU A 175 17.75 21.46 31.61
CA GLU A 175 17.99 21.85 33.00
C GLU A 175 18.73 23.20 33.01
N ASP A 176 18.13 24.18 33.68
CA ASP A 176 18.61 25.51 34.14
C ASP A 176 19.41 26.43 33.19
#